data_AF-A0A7M4EE70-F1
#
_entry.id   AF-A0A7M4EE70-F1
#
_cell.length_a   1.000
_cell.length_b   1.000
_cell.length_c   1.000
_cell.angle_alpha   90.00
_cell.angle_beta   90.00
_cell.angle_gamma   90.00
#
_symmetry.space_group_name_H-M   'P 1'
#
loop_
_entity.id
_entity.type
_entity.pdbx_description
1 polymer ?
#
loop_
_entity_poly.entity_id
_entity_poly.type
_entity_poly.pdbx_seq_one_letter_code
_entity_poly.pdbx_strand_id
1 'polypeptide(L)'
;TEARAPASSSTSRTLFDAVFGLRRAMLLLTVSVLTYAADVMPAWNGSAACPRVCQCLSRDTVRCDRAGLRALPGEIATSTRALSLSSNFLRVLTTSMFRNLTALRSLWLDGNNLTFLHPGTFSTLSSLRELGLRRNARLTSLHANAFRGLLNLASLDLSFCNIFEIHPLVFSHLPSLEALDLGSNNMRRDSLKDLKTLYELNLRKNPIWIIQRDAFTALSGLGVLNLGHNRLSDLPNQLFKGLIQLKTLHLEANRITRKLTGCPSSPGPADESACTDSDASAASRLPAVSDALVPAVLAWCLGKDVGHIHLP
;
A
#
# COMPACT_ATOMS: atom_id res chain seq x y z
N THR A 1 -46.76 95.00 18.07
CA THR A 1 -46.53 94.26 19.33
C THR A 1 -45.86 92.95 18.98
N GLU A 2 -44.64 92.76 19.50
CA GLU A 2 -43.95 91.50 19.85
C GLU A 2 -43.99 90.30 18.86
N ALA A 3 -42.92 89.56 18.55
CA ALA A 3 -41.72 89.28 19.31
C ALA A 3 -40.56 88.81 18.40
N ARG A 4 -39.36 88.86 18.96
CA ARG A 4 -38.05 88.55 18.38
C ARG A 4 -37.57 87.17 18.88
N ALA A 5 -37.05 86.35 17.95
CA ALA A 5 -36.02 85.29 18.12
C ALA A 5 -36.38 84.03 18.99
N PRO A 6 -35.70 82.86 18.84
CA PRO A 6 -34.31 82.70 18.39
C PRO A 6 -33.97 81.56 17.41
N ALA A 7 -32.72 81.64 16.96
CA ALA A 7 -31.98 80.63 16.22
C ALA A 7 -31.70 79.37 17.05
N SER A 8 -31.89 78.19 16.45
CA SER A 8 -31.17 76.96 16.82
C SER A 8 -31.41 75.87 15.78
N SER A 9 -30.38 75.47 15.03
CA SER A 9 -30.13 74.08 14.59
C SER A 9 -28.99 73.98 13.55
N SER A 10 -27.88 74.68 13.76
CA SER A 10 -26.63 74.37 13.02
C SER A 10 -26.02 73.03 13.46
N THR A 11 -26.47 72.46 14.59
CA THR A 11 -26.00 71.17 15.15
C THR A 11 -26.64 69.94 14.52
N SER A 12 -27.77 70.05 13.80
CA SER A 12 -28.41 68.86 13.19
C SER A 12 -27.81 68.47 11.84
N ARG A 13 -27.22 69.42 11.10
CA ARG A 13 -26.59 69.15 9.79
C ARG A 13 -25.20 68.52 9.95
N THR A 14 -24.43 68.93 10.96
CA THR A 14 -23.09 68.39 11.24
C THR A 14 -23.10 66.93 11.71
N LEU A 15 -24.11 66.51 12.47
CA LEU A 15 -24.31 65.12 12.88
C LEU A 15 -24.74 64.22 11.71
N PHE A 16 -25.56 64.72 10.79
CA PHE A 16 -26.02 63.95 9.63
C PHE A 16 -24.88 63.69 8.63
N ASP A 17 -24.01 64.68 8.42
CA ASP A 17 -22.82 64.55 7.55
C ASP A 17 -21.75 63.63 8.17
N ALA A 18 -21.59 63.64 9.50
CA ALA A 18 -20.67 62.74 10.20
C ALA A 18 -21.13 61.26 10.13
N VAL A 19 -22.43 60.98 10.26
CA VAL A 19 -23.00 59.62 10.16
C VAL A 19 -22.92 59.09 8.71
N PHE A 20 -23.12 59.95 7.70
CA PHE A 20 -22.94 59.57 6.29
C PHE A 20 -21.46 59.35 5.93
N GLY A 21 -20.54 60.14 6.49
CA GLY A 21 -19.09 59.97 6.34
C GLY A 21 -18.59 58.66 6.93
N LEU A 22 -19.05 58.29 8.14
CA LEU A 22 -18.70 57.01 8.80
C LEU A 22 -19.27 55.79 8.05
N ARG A 23 -20.48 55.87 7.50
CA ARG A 23 -21.05 54.80 6.65
C ARG A 23 -20.29 54.62 5.34
N ARG A 24 -19.84 55.71 4.69
CA ARG A 24 -19.00 55.64 3.48
C ARG A 24 -17.59 55.13 3.78
N ALA A 25 -17.00 55.52 4.91
CA ALA A 25 -15.69 55.03 5.33
C ALA A 25 -15.71 53.54 5.72
N MET A 26 -16.76 53.08 6.41
CA MET A 26 -17.00 51.65 6.68
C MET A 26 -17.19 50.85 5.39
N LEU A 27 -17.98 51.36 4.42
CA LEU A 27 -18.18 50.69 3.13
C LEU A 27 -16.85 50.57 2.36
N LEU A 28 -16.06 51.65 2.31
CA LEU A 28 -14.76 51.66 1.62
C LEU A 28 -13.73 50.73 2.30
N LEU A 29 -13.71 50.66 3.64
CA LEU A 29 -12.87 49.73 4.38
C LEU A 29 -13.28 48.27 4.14
N THR A 30 -14.58 47.96 4.10
CA THR A 30 -15.06 46.60 3.77
C THR A 30 -14.75 46.20 2.33
N VAL A 31 -14.83 47.15 1.37
CA VAL A 31 -14.46 46.90 -0.04
C VAL A 31 -12.96 46.67 -0.17
N SER A 32 -12.11 47.42 0.55
CA SER A 32 -10.65 47.22 0.52
C SER A 32 -10.20 45.91 1.17
N VAL A 33 -10.88 45.45 2.22
CA VAL A 33 -10.59 44.14 2.86
C VAL A 33 -11.08 42.99 1.98
N LEU A 34 -12.19 43.16 1.25
CA LEU A 34 -12.69 42.17 0.28
C LEU A 34 -11.83 42.09 -0.98
N THR A 35 -11.18 43.19 -1.41
CA THR A 35 -10.25 43.17 -2.56
C THR A 35 -8.90 42.57 -2.19
N TYR A 36 -8.42 42.73 -0.95
CA TYR A 36 -7.14 42.14 -0.53
C TYR A 36 -7.21 40.63 -0.26
N ALA A 37 -8.41 40.10 0.00
CA ALA A 37 -8.63 38.66 0.16
C ALA A 37 -8.76 37.90 -1.18
N ALA A 38 -8.77 38.61 -2.33
CA ALA A 38 -8.93 38.00 -3.65
C ALA A 38 -7.61 37.53 -4.29
N ASP A 39 -6.45 37.98 -3.79
CA ASP A 39 -5.15 37.77 -4.46
C ASP A 39 -4.32 36.58 -3.95
N VAL A 40 -4.93 35.59 -3.27
CA VAL A 40 -4.26 34.31 -2.93
C VAL A 40 -5.07 33.08 -3.37
N MET A 41 -6.06 33.24 -4.25
CA MET A 41 -6.78 32.12 -4.86
C MET A 41 -6.53 32.17 -6.36
N PRO A 42 -5.91 31.16 -6.99
CA PRO A 42 -5.88 31.08 -8.44
C PRO A 42 -7.34 31.07 -8.91
N ALA A 43 -7.73 32.06 -9.72
CA ALA A 43 -9.01 32.03 -10.41
C ALA A 43 -8.94 30.92 -11.47
N TRP A 44 -9.49 29.75 -11.15
CA TRP A 44 -9.65 28.65 -12.12
C TRP A 44 -10.78 29.03 -13.08
N ASN A 45 -10.40 29.59 -14.23
CA ASN A 45 -11.32 29.84 -15.33
C ASN A 45 -11.35 28.60 -16.25
N GLY A 46 -12.52 27.95 -16.36
CA GLY A 46 -12.80 26.89 -17.36
C GLY A 46 -12.73 25.43 -16.86
N SER A 47 -13.89 24.87 -16.50
CA SER A 47 -14.25 23.43 -16.53
C SER A 47 -13.19 22.39 -16.09
N ALA A 48 -12.60 22.55 -14.90
CA ALA A 48 -11.80 21.50 -14.28
C ALA A 48 -12.69 20.64 -13.35
N ALA A 49 -12.98 19.41 -13.78
CA ALA A 49 -13.85 18.43 -13.10
C ALA A 49 -13.23 17.88 -11.81
N CYS A 50 -12.95 18.77 -10.85
CA CYS A 50 -12.60 18.39 -9.50
C CYS A 50 -13.88 18.24 -8.66
N PRO A 51 -14.18 17.05 -8.12
CA PRO A 51 -15.34 16.90 -7.26
C PRO A 51 -15.20 17.77 -6.00
N ARG A 52 -16.28 18.44 -5.57
CA ARG A 52 -16.26 19.37 -4.41
C ARG A 52 -15.79 18.74 -3.09
N VAL A 53 -15.99 17.43 -2.96
CA VAL A 53 -15.58 16.64 -1.78
C VAL A 53 -14.11 16.20 -1.86
N CYS A 54 -13.40 16.56 -2.92
CA CYS A 54 -12.02 16.19 -3.19
C CYS A 54 -11.13 17.41 -3.37
N GLN A 55 -9.82 17.19 -3.28
CA GLN A 55 -8.78 18.16 -3.55
C GLN A 55 -8.01 17.72 -4.81
N CYS A 56 -7.95 18.58 -5.81
CA CYS A 56 -7.15 18.32 -7.01
C CYS A 56 -5.82 19.04 -6.89
N LEU A 57 -4.75 18.27 -6.74
CA LEU A 57 -3.38 18.79 -6.56
C LEU A 57 -2.77 19.25 -7.88
N SER A 58 -3.22 18.66 -8.99
CA SER A 58 -2.83 18.98 -10.36
C SER A 58 -4.01 18.66 -11.30
N ARG A 59 -3.82 18.88 -12.61
CA ARG A 59 -4.83 18.54 -13.63
C ARG A 59 -5.12 17.03 -13.74
N ASP A 60 -4.24 16.19 -13.22
CA ASP A 60 -4.28 14.73 -13.33
C ASP A 60 -4.23 13.99 -11.99
N THR A 61 -4.13 14.70 -10.86
CA THR A 61 -4.06 14.13 -9.51
C THR A 61 -5.25 14.59 -8.68
N VAL A 62 -6.10 13.64 -8.29
CA VAL A 62 -7.31 13.86 -7.51
C VAL A 62 -7.21 13.11 -6.19
N ARG A 63 -7.39 13.83 -5.07
CA ARG A 63 -7.32 13.29 -3.71
C ARG A 63 -8.64 13.48 -2.99
N CYS A 64 -9.32 12.40 -2.65
CA CYS A 64 -10.60 12.40 -1.93
C CYS A 64 -10.49 11.66 -0.59
N ASP A 65 -9.33 11.75 0.07
CA ASP A 65 -9.09 11.02 1.31
C ASP A 65 -9.99 11.53 2.42
N ARG A 66 -10.53 10.61 3.24
CA ARG A 66 -11.36 10.95 4.42
C ARG A 66 -12.58 11.84 4.10
N ALA A 67 -13.09 11.78 2.88
CA ALA A 67 -14.25 12.56 2.42
C ALA A 67 -15.60 11.91 2.79
N GLY A 68 -15.60 10.79 3.52
CA GLY A 68 -16.81 10.08 3.93
C GLY A 68 -17.53 9.36 2.78
N LEU A 69 -16.80 9.04 1.70
CA LEU A 69 -17.36 8.49 0.48
C LEU A 69 -17.87 7.06 0.68
N ARG A 70 -19.11 6.81 0.22
CA ARG A 70 -19.70 5.46 0.09
C ARG A 70 -19.79 5.00 -1.36
N ALA A 71 -19.61 5.93 -2.29
CA ALA A 71 -19.55 5.74 -3.73
C ALA A 71 -18.58 6.78 -4.32
N LEU A 72 -18.20 6.59 -5.59
CA LEU A 72 -17.33 7.53 -6.30
C LEU A 72 -18.00 8.91 -6.46
N PRO A 73 -17.30 10.02 -6.22
CA PRO A 73 -17.89 11.35 -6.30
C PRO A 73 -17.95 11.84 -7.75
N GLY A 74 -19.16 12.03 -8.31
CA GLY A 74 -19.40 12.66 -9.61
C GLY A 74 -18.53 12.14 -10.77
N GLU A 75 -18.50 12.88 -11.88
CA GLU A 75 -17.61 12.56 -13.00
C GLU A 75 -16.20 13.08 -12.70
N ILE A 76 -15.32 12.17 -12.26
CA ILE A 76 -13.88 12.40 -12.19
C ILE A 76 -13.34 12.54 -13.62
N ALA A 77 -12.48 13.53 -13.87
CA ALA A 77 -11.90 13.76 -15.19
C ALA A 77 -11.24 12.50 -15.75
N THR A 78 -11.55 12.13 -17.00
CA THR A 78 -11.00 10.94 -17.68
C THR A 78 -9.49 11.01 -17.89
N SER A 79 -8.91 12.21 -17.86
CA SER A 79 -7.46 12.46 -17.90
C SER A 79 -6.73 12.21 -16.58
N THR A 80 -7.45 11.86 -15.50
CA THR A 80 -6.86 11.60 -14.18
C THR A 80 -5.88 10.43 -14.25
N ARG A 81 -4.66 10.64 -13.76
CA ARG A 81 -3.59 9.65 -13.68
C ARG A 81 -3.37 9.13 -12.26
N ALA A 82 -3.66 9.93 -11.24
CA ALA A 82 -3.53 9.54 -9.85
C ALA A 82 -4.82 9.85 -9.10
N LEU A 83 -5.44 8.82 -8.52
CA LEU A 83 -6.68 8.94 -7.77
C LEU A 83 -6.54 8.31 -6.40
N SER A 84 -6.67 9.13 -5.35
CA SER A 84 -6.70 8.67 -3.97
C SER A 84 -8.11 8.72 -3.41
N LEU A 85 -8.62 7.58 -2.95
CA LEU A 85 -9.92 7.39 -2.31
C LEU A 85 -9.73 6.79 -0.91
N SER A 86 -8.56 6.99 -0.29
CA SER A 86 -8.17 6.32 0.93
C SER A 86 -8.93 6.83 2.16
N SER A 87 -9.09 5.97 3.16
CA SER A 87 -9.82 6.27 4.41
C SER A 87 -11.26 6.73 4.19
N ASN A 88 -11.98 6.05 3.29
CA ASN A 88 -13.42 6.28 3.04
C ASN A 88 -14.25 5.06 3.50
N PHE A 89 -15.53 5.03 3.15
CA PHE A 89 -16.47 3.98 3.53
C PHE A 89 -16.94 3.14 2.34
N LEU A 90 -16.11 3.01 1.29
CA LEU A 90 -16.41 2.19 0.12
C LEU A 90 -16.53 0.72 0.56
N ARG A 91 -17.62 0.06 0.15
CA ARG A 91 -17.88 -1.36 0.48
C ARG A 91 -17.82 -2.28 -0.73
N VAL A 92 -18.34 -1.82 -1.86
CA VAL A 92 -18.43 -2.57 -3.10
C VAL A 92 -17.94 -1.68 -4.23
N LEU A 93 -17.04 -2.20 -5.05
CA LEU A 93 -16.61 -1.55 -6.29
C LEU A 93 -17.38 -2.20 -7.44
N THR A 94 -18.12 -1.39 -8.20
CA THR A 94 -18.85 -1.87 -9.37
C THR A 94 -17.95 -1.87 -10.60
N THR A 95 -18.26 -2.70 -11.59
CA THR A 95 -17.51 -2.78 -12.85
C THR A 95 -17.51 -1.49 -13.68
N SER A 96 -18.49 -0.62 -13.45
CA SER A 96 -18.58 0.69 -14.10
C SER A 96 -17.81 1.79 -13.38
N MET A 97 -17.41 1.60 -12.11
CA MET A 97 -16.89 2.66 -11.25
C MET A 97 -15.66 3.36 -11.84
N PHE A 98 -14.72 2.59 -12.39
CA PHE A 98 -13.48 3.14 -12.96
C PHE A 98 -13.42 3.06 -14.48
N ARG A 99 -14.55 2.74 -15.14
CA ARG A 99 -14.60 2.37 -16.57
C ARG A 99 -14.01 3.43 -17.50
N ASN A 100 -14.20 4.71 -17.17
CA ASN A 100 -13.77 5.84 -17.99
C ASN A 100 -12.39 6.39 -17.60
N LEU A 101 -11.76 5.86 -16.54
CA LEU A 101 -10.51 6.36 -15.99
C LEU A 101 -9.30 5.57 -16.54
N THR A 102 -9.28 5.35 -17.86
CA THR A 102 -8.30 4.49 -18.55
C THR A 102 -6.87 5.02 -18.50
N ALA A 103 -6.70 6.32 -18.21
CA ALA A 103 -5.41 6.97 -18.03
C ALA A 103 -4.81 6.79 -16.62
N LEU A 104 -5.53 6.17 -15.68
CA LEU A 104 -5.04 5.96 -14.32
C LEU A 104 -3.75 5.15 -14.30
N ARG A 105 -2.80 5.63 -13.50
CA ARG A 105 -1.50 5.02 -13.20
C ARG A 105 -1.40 4.63 -11.73
N SER A 106 -1.98 5.42 -10.82
CA SER A 106 -2.03 5.10 -9.39
C SER A 106 -3.45 5.22 -8.86
N LEU A 107 -3.89 4.18 -8.14
CA LEU A 107 -5.19 4.12 -7.48
C LEU A 107 -5.02 3.66 -6.05
N TRP A 108 -5.38 4.51 -5.09
CA TRP A 108 -5.31 4.20 -3.67
C TRP A 108 -6.71 4.07 -3.08
N LEU A 109 -7.02 2.89 -2.56
CA LEU A 109 -8.29 2.50 -1.93
C LEU A 109 -8.05 2.06 -0.48
N ASP A 110 -6.95 2.49 0.12
CA ASP A 110 -6.50 2.02 1.43
C ASP A 110 -7.45 2.46 2.54
N GLY A 111 -7.65 1.63 3.56
CA GLY A 111 -8.47 1.97 4.72
C GLY A 111 -9.95 2.20 4.38
N ASN A 112 -10.46 1.52 3.36
CA ASN A 112 -11.90 1.43 3.07
C ASN A 112 -12.51 0.21 3.78
N ASN A 113 -13.76 -0.12 3.45
CA ASN A 113 -14.49 -1.25 4.02
C ASN A 113 -14.88 -2.27 2.95
N LEU A 114 -13.98 -2.50 1.98
CA LEU A 114 -14.21 -3.39 0.85
C LEU A 114 -14.40 -4.83 1.34
N THR A 115 -15.48 -5.47 0.91
CA THR A 115 -15.79 -6.86 1.27
C THR A 115 -15.44 -7.84 0.15
N PHE A 116 -15.50 -7.38 -1.10
CA PHE A 116 -15.27 -8.23 -2.26
C PHE A 116 -14.82 -7.37 -3.45
N LEU A 117 -13.93 -7.93 -4.28
CA LEU A 117 -13.51 -7.34 -5.55
C LEU A 117 -14.19 -8.09 -6.69
N HIS A 118 -15.20 -7.46 -7.31
CA HIS A 118 -15.90 -8.07 -8.43
C HIS A 118 -14.96 -8.26 -9.62
N PRO A 119 -14.97 -9.44 -10.28
CA PRO A 119 -14.25 -9.65 -11.52
C PRO A 119 -14.59 -8.56 -12.55
N GLY A 120 -13.56 -7.96 -13.13
CA GLY A 120 -13.71 -6.90 -14.13
C GLY A 120 -13.81 -5.48 -13.58
N THR A 121 -13.82 -5.27 -12.25
CA THR A 121 -13.77 -3.94 -11.62
C THR A 121 -12.65 -3.07 -12.18
N PHE A 122 -11.48 -3.67 -12.42
CA PHE A 122 -10.28 -2.98 -12.91
C PHE A 122 -9.96 -3.28 -14.38
N SER A 123 -10.88 -3.91 -15.12
CA SER A 123 -10.60 -4.45 -16.47
C SER A 123 -10.19 -3.42 -17.52
N THR A 124 -10.59 -2.17 -17.33
CA THR A 124 -10.31 -1.05 -18.23
C THR A 124 -9.05 -0.27 -17.83
N LEU A 125 -8.48 -0.55 -16.66
CA LEU A 125 -7.34 0.18 -16.10
C LEU A 125 -6.00 -0.41 -16.57
N SER A 126 -5.84 -0.56 -17.88
CA SER A 126 -4.64 -1.16 -18.48
C SER A 126 -3.38 -0.36 -18.23
N SER A 127 -3.47 0.95 -17.99
CA SER A 127 -2.33 1.84 -17.69
C SER A 127 -1.93 1.86 -16.21
N LEU A 128 -2.69 1.18 -15.33
CA LEU A 128 -2.47 1.22 -13.89
C LEU A 128 -1.15 0.53 -13.54
N ARG A 129 -0.33 1.21 -12.74
CA ARG A 129 0.97 0.75 -12.25
C ARG A 129 0.98 0.47 -10.76
N GLU A 130 0.16 1.17 -10.00
CA GLU A 130 0.10 1.06 -8.55
C GLU A 130 -1.34 0.94 -8.08
N LEU A 131 -1.61 -0.08 -7.26
CA LEU A 131 -2.90 -0.32 -6.63
C LEU A 131 -2.74 -0.55 -5.14
N GLY A 132 -3.21 0.41 -4.34
CA GLY A 132 -3.28 0.32 -2.88
C GLY A 132 -4.65 -0.19 -2.44
N LEU A 133 -4.68 -1.34 -1.76
CA LEU A 133 -5.88 -1.93 -1.16
C LEU A 133 -5.69 -2.19 0.34
N ARG A 134 -4.64 -1.63 0.94
CA ARG A 134 -4.24 -1.91 2.32
C ARG A 134 -5.35 -1.58 3.30
N ARG A 135 -5.40 -2.29 4.44
CA ARG A 135 -6.35 -2.03 5.54
C ARG A 135 -7.83 -2.14 5.14
N ASN A 136 -8.16 -2.95 4.13
CA ASN A 136 -9.54 -3.38 3.85
C ASN A 136 -9.84 -4.67 4.62
N ALA A 137 -10.04 -4.59 5.94
CA ALA A 137 -10.09 -5.74 6.84
C ALA A 137 -11.24 -6.75 6.59
N ARG A 138 -12.19 -6.42 5.70
CA ARG A 138 -13.28 -7.31 5.28
C ARG A 138 -13.02 -8.02 3.95
N LEU A 139 -11.90 -7.72 3.29
CA LEU A 139 -11.50 -8.35 2.03
C LEU A 139 -10.74 -9.65 2.35
N THR A 140 -11.45 -10.66 2.81
CA THR A 140 -10.85 -11.88 3.37
C THR A 140 -10.42 -12.91 2.32
N SER A 141 -10.89 -12.78 1.08
CA SER A 141 -10.54 -13.67 -0.04
C SER A 141 -10.52 -12.93 -1.37
N LEU A 142 -9.82 -13.50 -2.35
CA LEU A 142 -9.67 -12.93 -3.69
C LEU A 142 -10.10 -13.92 -4.78
N HIS A 143 -11.00 -13.47 -5.66
CA HIS A 143 -11.45 -14.24 -6.81
C HIS A 143 -10.34 -14.35 -7.87
N ALA A 144 -10.29 -15.46 -8.63
CA ALA A 144 -9.32 -15.73 -9.70
C ALA A 144 -9.15 -14.63 -10.75
N ASN A 145 -10.13 -13.73 -10.89
CA ASN A 145 -10.21 -12.70 -11.92
C ASN A 145 -10.33 -11.29 -11.31
N ALA A 146 -10.03 -11.14 -10.02
CA ALA A 146 -10.15 -9.87 -9.31
C ALA A 146 -9.30 -8.76 -9.96
N PHE A 147 -8.11 -9.12 -10.44
CA PHE A 147 -7.15 -8.19 -11.04
C PHE A 147 -7.05 -8.30 -12.57
N ARG A 148 -8.02 -8.96 -13.22
CA ARG A 148 -8.02 -9.10 -14.68
C ARG A 148 -8.03 -7.73 -15.36
N GLY A 149 -7.11 -7.52 -16.31
CA GLY A 149 -6.94 -6.30 -17.09
C GLY A 149 -5.85 -5.35 -16.60
N LEU A 150 -5.27 -5.61 -15.41
CA LEU A 150 -4.18 -4.84 -14.82
C LEU A 150 -2.81 -5.22 -15.42
N LEU A 151 -2.68 -5.07 -16.74
CA LEU A 151 -1.54 -5.59 -17.51
C LEU A 151 -0.20 -4.90 -17.20
N ASN A 152 -0.23 -3.63 -16.79
CA ASN A 152 0.97 -2.84 -16.48
C ASN A 152 1.16 -2.62 -14.97
N LEU A 153 0.44 -3.36 -14.12
CA LEU A 153 0.51 -3.18 -12.68
C LEU A 153 1.87 -3.66 -12.17
N ALA A 154 2.63 -2.75 -11.57
CA ALA A 154 3.96 -2.99 -11.04
C ALA A 154 3.95 -3.18 -9.51
N SER A 155 3.05 -2.50 -8.79
CA SER A 155 2.95 -2.56 -7.34
C SER A 155 1.52 -2.81 -6.87
N LEU A 156 1.37 -3.80 -5.98
CA LEU A 156 0.10 -4.18 -5.36
C LEU A 156 0.26 -4.32 -3.84
N ASP A 157 -0.45 -3.48 -3.08
CA ASP A 157 -0.49 -3.57 -1.62
C ASP A 157 -1.85 -4.13 -1.15
N LEU A 158 -1.83 -5.33 -0.57
CA LEU A 158 -2.95 -6.05 0.02
C LEU A 158 -2.72 -6.31 1.52
N SER A 159 -1.83 -5.53 2.15
CA SER A 159 -1.48 -5.70 3.56
C SER A 159 -2.64 -5.33 4.49
N PHE A 160 -2.72 -5.97 5.66
CA PHE A 160 -3.76 -5.71 6.67
C PHE A 160 -5.22 -5.90 6.18
N CYS A 161 -5.48 -6.83 5.26
CA CYS A 161 -6.82 -7.12 4.72
C CYS A 161 -7.51 -8.33 5.36
N ASN A 162 -6.82 -9.03 6.27
CA ASN A 162 -7.29 -10.29 6.89
C ASN A 162 -7.52 -11.42 5.85
N ILE A 163 -6.73 -11.41 4.77
CA ILE A 163 -6.79 -12.41 3.70
C ILE A 163 -6.31 -13.75 4.25
N PHE A 164 -7.13 -14.80 4.14
CA PHE A 164 -6.73 -16.16 4.51
C PHE A 164 -6.64 -17.11 3.32
N GLU A 165 -7.29 -16.77 2.20
CA GLU A 165 -7.35 -17.58 0.99
C GLU A 165 -7.13 -16.71 -0.25
N ILE A 166 -6.24 -17.18 -1.12
CA ILE A 166 -5.94 -16.56 -2.41
C ILE A 166 -6.08 -17.63 -3.48
N HIS A 167 -6.89 -17.36 -4.50
CA HIS A 167 -7.03 -18.29 -5.62
C HIS A 167 -5.70 -18.35 -6.40
N PRO A 168 -5.19 -19.55 -6.78
CA PRO A 168 -3.87 -19.70 -7.43
C PRO A 168 -3.68 -18.85 -8.69
N LEU A 169 -4.75 -18.69 -9.47
CA LEU A 169 -4.75 -17.92 -10.72
C LEU A 169 -4.94 -16.41 -10.54
N VAL A 170 -5.07 -15.88 -9.32
CA VAL A 170 -5.39 -14.45 -9.16
C VAL A 170 -4.28 -13.55 -9.69
N PHE A 171 -3.03 -13.98 -9.57
CA PHE A 171 -1.85 -13.22 -9.98
C PHE A 171 -1.40 -13.53 -11.41
N SER A 172 -1.97 -14.54 -12.08
CA SER A 172 -1.62 -14.84 -13.47
C SER A 172 -2.03 -13.73 -14.45
N HIS A 173 -2.93 -12.85 -14.02
CA HIS A 173 -3.35 -11.66 -14.76
C HIS A 173 -2.41 -10.45 -14.62
N LEU A 174 -1.31 -10.58 -13.86
CA LEU A 174 -0.40 -9.50 -13.51
C LEU A 174 1.03 -9.74 -14.06
N PRO A 175 1.23 -9.70 -15.39
CA PRO A 175 2.51 -10.06 -16.00
C PRO A 175 3.66 -9.10 -15.67
N SER A 176 3.36 -7.87 -15.26
CA SER A 176 4.34 -6.82 -14.94
C SER A 176 4.53 -6.56 -13.45
N LEU A 177 4.02 -7.44 -12.58
CA LEU A 177 4.07 -7.20 -11.13
C LEU A 177 5.48 -7.37 -10.59
N GLU A 178 6.02 -6.29 -10.02
CA GLU A 178 7.37 -6.21 -9.46
C GLU A 178 7.35 -6.24 -7.93
N ALA A 179 6.33 -5.66 -7.29
CA ALA A 179 6.20 -5.59 -5.84
C ALA A 179 4.80 -6.06 -5.38
N LEU A 180 4.79 -7.01 -4.44
CA LEU A 180 3.58 -7.54 -3.83
C LEU A 180 3.69 -7.54 -2.31
N ASP A 181 2.83 -6.75 -1.66
CA ASP A 181 2.70 -6.75 -0.20
C ASP A 181 1.43 -7.51 0.23
N LEU A 182 1.64 -8.63 0.90
CA LEU A 182 0.62 -9.47 1.54
C LEU A 182 0.84 -9.55 3.07
N GLY A 183 1.60 -8.62 3.63
CA GLY A 183 1.95 -8.59 5.04
C GLY A 183 0.77 -8.36 5.97
N SER A 184 0.86 -8.88 7.19
CA SER A 184 -0.17 -8.75 8.23
C SER A 184 -1.55 -9.25 7.76
N ASN A 185 -1.57 -10.40 7.12
CA ASN A 185 -2.79 -11.14 6.73
C ASN A 185 -2.91 -12.44 7.55
N ASN A 186 -3.84 -13.31 7.17
CA ASN A 186 -4.14 -14.57 7.86
C ASN A 186 -3.85 -15.80 6.97
N MET A 187 -2.87 -15.68 6.06
CA MET A 187 -2.53 -16.73 5.11
C MET A 187 -1.82 -17.90 5.82
N ARG A 188 -2.30 -19.12 5.58
CA ARG A 188 -1.72 -20.36 6.15
C ARG A 188 -0.75 -21.07 5.21
N ARG A 189 -0.85 -20.80 3.91
CA ARG A 189 -0.07 -21.42 2.83
C ARG A 189 0.30 -20.35 1.82
N ASP A 190 1.40 -20.58 1.13
CA ASP A 190 1.78 -19.80 -0.04
C ASP A 190 0.96 -20.21 -1.28
N SER A 191 0.80 -19.28 -2.22
CA SER A 191 0.16 -19.51 -3.53
C SER A 191 0.80 -18.56 -4.54
N LEU A 192 2.04 -18.87 -4.95
CA LEU A 192 2.95 -17.93 -5.63
C LEU A 192 3.53 -18.45 -6.95
N LYS A 193 2.98 -19.53 -7.50
CA LYS A 193 3.62 -20.32 -8.58
C LYS A 193 3.85 -19.56 -9.91
N ASP A 194 3.24 -18.40 -10.12
CA ASP A 194 3.20 -17.71 -11.43
C ASP A 194 3.78 -16.29 -11.46
N LEU A 195 4.46 -15.83 -10.40
CA LEU A 195 4.93 -14.43 -10.25
C LEU A 195 6.35 -14.21 -10.81
N LYS A 196 6.56 -14.47 -12.10
CA LYS A 196 7.91 -14.49 -12.73
C LYS A 196 8.67 -13.16 -12.72
N THR A 197 7.95 -12.05 -12.73
CA THR A 197 8.51 -10.68 -12.79
C THR A 197 8.73 -10.04 -11.42
N LEU A 198 8.34 -10.75 -10.35
CA LEU A 198 8.35 -10.20 -9.02
C LEU A 198 9.77 -10.02 -8.49
N TYR A 199 10.06 -8.82 -8.01
CA TYR A 199 11.31 -8.43 -7.38
C TYR A 199 11.19 -8.41 -5.85
N GLU A 200 10.06 -7.91 -5.32
CA GLU A 200 9.81 -7.79 -3.89
C GLU A 200 8.53 -8.52 -3.48
N LEU A 201 8.66 -9.43 -2.52
CA LEU A 201 7.54 -10.16 -1.93
C LEU A 201 7.55 -10.02 -0.41
N ASN A 202 6.50 -9.40 0.12
CA ASN A 202 6.29 -9.28 1.56
C ASN A 202 5.16 -10.19 2.04
N LEU A 203 5.51 -11.20 2.84
CA LEU A 203 4.59 -12.12 3.52
C LEU A 203 4.70 -12.04 5.04
N ARG A 204 5.33 -10.97 5.54
CA ARG A 204 5.58 -10.75 6.97
C ARG A 204 4.29 -10.83 7.79
N LYS A 205 4.35 -11.33 9.02
CA LYS A 205 3.20 -11.37 9.95
C LYS A 205 1.98 -12.10 9.38
N ASN A 206 2.21 -13.26 8.77
CA ASN A 206 1.15 -14.22 8.45
C ASN A 206 1.30 -15.47 9.35
N PRO A 207 0.27 -16.31 9.52
CA PRO A 207 0.39 -17.58 10.21
C PRO A 207 0.90 -18.72 9.29
N ILE A 208 1.82 -18.45 8.37
CA ILE A 208 2.36 -19.46 7.45
C ILE A 208 3.23 -20.43 8.24
N TRP A 209 2.90 -21.72 8.20
CA TRP A 209 3.63 -22.77 8.91
C TRP A 209 4.35 -23.74 7.97
N ILE A 210 3.98 -23.74 6.69
CA ILE A 210 4.57 -24.57 5.64
C ILE A 210 4.66 -23.77 4.34
N ILE A 211 5.78 -23.91 3.64
CA ILE A 211 5.98 -23.42 2.28
C ILE A 211 6.09 -24.64 1.36
N GLN A 212 5.38 -24.63 0.24
CA GLN A 212 5.48 -25.72 -0.75
C GLN A 212 6.88 -25.77 -1.38
N ARG A 213 7.38 -26.98 -1.68
CA ARG A 213 8.74 -27.16 -2.21
C ARG A 213 9.00 -26.41 -3.53
N ASP A 214 7.95 -26.19 -4.31
CA ASP A 214 8.01 -25.52 -5.60
C ASP A 214 7.50 -24.07 -5.59
N ALA A 215 7.17 -23.54 -4.41
CA ALA A 215 6.60 -22.20 -4.19
C ALA A 215 7.37 -21.08 -4.90
N PHE A 216 8.70 -21.20 -4.92
CA PHE A 216 9.61 -20.15 -5.35
C PHE A 216 10.33 -20.46 -6.67
N THR A 217 10.02 -21.60 -7.29
CA THR A 217 10.73 -22.08 -8.49
C THR A 217 10.62 -21.13 -9.68
N ALA A 218 9.50 -20.44 -9.81
CA ALA A 218 9.25 -19.47 -10.88
C ALA A 218 9.76 -18.04 -10.57
N LEU A 219 10.19 -17.76 -9.34
CA LEU A 219 10.53 -16.42 -8.86
C LEU A 219 12.01 -16.07 -9.08
N SER A 220 12.52 -16.30 -10.28
CA SER A 220 13.96 -16.12 -10.57
C SER A 220 14.44 -14.68 -10.49
N GLY A 221 13.55 -13.71 -10.67
CA GLY A 221 13.83 -12.28 -10.52
C GLY A 221 13.74 -11.72 -9.10
N LEU A 222 13.31 -12.53 -8.12
CA LEU A 222 13.02 -12.05 -6.77
C LEU A 222 14.31 -11.64 -6.04
N GLY A 223 14.40 -10.37 -5.68
CA GLY A 223 15.51 -9.79 -4.93
C GLY A 223 15.27 -9.71 -3.43
N VAL A 224 14.03 -9.53 -3.00
CA VAL A 224 13.67 -9.36 -1.60
C VAL A 224 12.50 -10.28 -1.24
N LEU A 225 12.72 -11.15 -0.25
CA LEU A 225 11.70 -12.05 0.29
C LEU A 225 11.55 -11.82 1.80
N ASN A 226 10.36 -11.38 2.22
CA ASN A 226 10.06 -11.20 3.63
C ASN A 226 9.10 -12.26 4.17
N LEU A 227 9.62 -13.20 4.95
CA LEU A 227 8.87 -14.26 5.65
C LEU A 227 8.92 -14.07 7.19
N GLY A 228 9.34 -12.90 7.68
CA GLY A 228 9.45 -12.64 9.11
C GLY A 228 8.11 -12.69 9.85
N HIS A 229 8.13 -13.01 11.14
CA HIS A 229 6.95 -13.16 12.00
C HIS A 229 5.91 -14.14 11.44
N ASN A 230 6.36 -15.28 10.92
CA ASN A 230 5.52 -16.39 10.53
C ASN A 230 5.58 -17.53 11.57
N ARG A 231 5.08 -18.71 11.22
CA ARG A 231 5.07 -19.91 12.08
C ARG A 231 5.87 -21.05 11.46
N LEU A 232 6.83 -20.75 10.58
CA LEU A 232 7.63 -21.74 9.88
C LEU A 232 8.47 -22.52 10.88
N SER A 233 8.38 -23.86 10.87
CA SER A 233 9.16 -24.74 11.75
C SER A 233 10.28 -25.48 11.03
N ASP A 234 10.07 -25.79 9.75
CA ASP A 234 11.02 -26.51 8.92
C ASP A 234 11.23 -25.75 7.60
N LEU A 235 12.48 -25.70 7.13
CA LEU A 235 12.83 -25.25 5.79
C LEU A 235 13.32 -26.47 5.00
N PRO A 236 12.53 -27.03 4.08
CA PRO A 236 12.97 -28.20 3.33
C PRO A 236 14.21 -27.88 2.48
N ASN A 237 15.07 -28.89 2.28
CA ASN A 237 16.20 -28.78 1.35
C ASN A 237 15.72 -28.29 -0.02
N GLN A 238 16.51 -27.41 -0.64
CA GLN A 238 16.20 -26.81 -1.94
C GLN A 238 14.95 -25.90 -1.97
N LEU A 239 14.39 -25.47 -0.83
CA LEU A 239 13.22 -24.57 -0.83
C LEU A 239 13.45 -23.28 -1.65
N PHE A 240 14.64 -22.71 -1.54
CA PHE A 240 15.01 -21.47 -2.22
C PHE A 240 15.65 -21.71 -3.60
N LYS A 241 15.60 -22.95 -4.10
CA LYS A 241 16.11 -23.30 -5.43
C LYS A 241 15.26 -22.58 -6.48
N GLY A 242 15.91 -21.72 -7.26
CA GLY A 242 15.28 -20.87 -8.27
C GLY A 242 15.38 -19.38 -7.97
N LEU A 243 15.59 -18.98 -6.71
CA LEU A 243 15.71 -17.58 -6.27
C LEU A 243 17.08 -16.97 -6.58
N ILE A 244 17.53 -17.06 -7.83
CA ILE A 244 18.91 -16.74 -8.24
C ILE A 244 19.31 -15.27 -8.08
N GLN A 245 18.35 -14.35 -7.98
CA GLN A 245 18.58 -12.91 -7.78
C GLN A 245 18.36 -12.45 -6.33
N LEU A 246 18.11 -13.37 -5.38
CA LEU A 246 17.74 -13.01 -4.02
C LEU A 246 18.92 -12.38 -3.27
N LYS A 247 18.71 -11.16 -2.80
CA LYS A 247 19.69 -10.37 -2.04
C LYS A 247 19.33 -10.25 -0.57
N THR A 248 18.04 -10.25 -0.25
CA THR A 248 17.55 -10.04 1.12
C THR A 248 16.49 -11.06 1.46
N LEU A 249 16.71 -11.80 2.55
CA LEU A 249 15.80 -12.78 3.11
C LEU A 249 15.52 -12.45 4.58
N HIS A 250 14.24 -12.32 4.92
CA HIS A 250 13.78 -12.10 6.29
C HIS A 250 13.11 -13.35 6.83
N LEU A 251 13.62 -13.88 7.95
CA LEU A 251 13.12 -15.09 8.60
C LEU A 251 12.94 -14.93 10.12
N GLU A 252 13.12 -13.72 10.65
CA GLU A 252 12.95 -13.39 12.05
C GLU A 252 11.61 -13.86 12.62
N ALA A 253 11.57 -14.14 13.92
CA ALA A 253 10.34 -14.47 14.63
C ALA A 253 9.51 -15.60 13.96
N ASN A 254 10.20 -16.60 13.40
CA ASN A 254 9.65 -17.90 13.04
C ASN A 254 9.91 -18.94 14.14
N ARG A 255 9.59 -20.21 13.89
CA ARG A 255 9.79 -21.34 14.82
C ARG A 255 10.80 -22.35 14.28
N ILE A 256 11.77 -21.88 13.48
CA ILE A 256 12.71 -22.74 12.77
C ILE A 256 13.63 -23.39 13.80
N THR A 257 13.50 -24.70 13.97
CA THR A 257 14.35 -25.50 14.85
C THR A 257 15.24 -26.41 14.02
N ARG A 258 16.52 -26.54 14.38
CA ARG A 258 17.42 -27.51 13.73
C ARG A 258 16.88 -28.92 13.98
N LYS A 259 16.33 -29.58 12.95
CA LYS A 259 16.30 -31.04 12.94
C LYS A 259 17.73 -31.49 12.69
N LEU A 260 18.41 -31.91 13.75
CA LEU A 260 19.65 -32.70 13.65
C LEU A 260 19.28 -34.01 12.95
N THR A 261 19.22 -34.00 11.61
CA THR A 261 19.08 -35.23 10.84
C THR A 261 20.44 -35.92 10.84
N GLY A 262 20.60 -36.86 11.78
CA GLY A 262 21.53 -37.97 11.72
C GLY A 262 23.02 -37.60 11.78
N CYS A 263 23.61 -37.71 12.96
CA CYS A 263 24.87 -38.45 13.01
C CYS A 263 24.60 -39.83 12.38
N PRO A 264 25.42 -40.33 11.45
CA PRO A 264 25.30 -41.70 10.99
C PRO A 264 25.46 -42.61 12.21
N SER A 265 24.36 -43.19 12.67
CA SER A 265 24.37 -44.26 13.65
C SER A 265 24.90 -45.52 12.97
N SER A 266 26.21 -45.57 12.74
CA SER A 266 26.94 -46.82 12.56
C SER A 266 27.34 -47.32 13.95
N PRO A 267 27.03 -48.57 14.34
CA PRO A 267 27.53 -49.14 15.58
C PRO A 267 28.99 -49.55 15.35
N GLY A 268 29.92 -48.67 15.71
CA GLY A 268 31.35 -48.94 15.76
C GLY A 268 31.91 -48.40 17.07
N PRO A 269 32.72 -49.17 17.81
CA PRO A 269 33.25 -48.72 19.09
C PRO A 269 34.53 -47.89 18.85
N ALA A 270 34.40 -46.59 18.64
CA ALA A 270 35.46 -45.59 18.88
C ALA A 270 34.92 -44.16 18.67
N ASP A 271 35.26 -43.31 19.63
CA ASP A 271 35.14 -41.84 19.63
C ASP A 271 33.75 -41.20 19.74
N GLU A 272 33.27 -41.19 20.98
CA GLU A 272 32.16 -40.38 21.50
C GLU A 272 32.53 -38.88 21.68
N SER A 273 33.39 -38.32 20.82
CA SER A 273 33.92 -36.94 20.96
C SER A 273 33.70 -36.02 19.75
N ALA A 274 33.06 -36.47 18.67
CA ALA A 274 32.98 -35.73 17.40
C ALA A 274 31.69 -34.90 17.17
N CYS A 275 30.96 -34.53 18.21
CA CYS A 275 29.87 -33.54 18.10
C CYS A 275 30.10 -32.40 19.09
N THR A 276 31.21 -31.68 18.90
CA THR A 276 31.41 -30.39 19.57
C THR A 276 30.85 -29.28 18.68
N ASP A 277 30.08 -28.37 19.28
CA ASP A 277 29.54 -27.14 18.71
C ASP A 277 30.65 -26.12 18.33
N SER A 278 31.66 -26.53 17.57
CA SER A 278 32.84 -25.68 17.31
C SER A 278 32.71 -24.77 16.07
N ASP A 279 31.74 -24.99 15.18
CA ASP A 279 31.63 -24.22 13.93
C ASP A 279 30.58 -23.09 13.92
N ALA A 280 30.03 -22.72 15.08
CA ALA A 280 29.14 -21.55 15.19
C ALA A 280 29.88 -20.20 15.02
N SER A 281 31.21 -20.19 14.98
CA SER A 281 32.03 -18.98 14.90
C SER A 281 32.47 -18.57 13.48
N ALA A 282 32.23 -19.41 12.47
CA ALA A 282 32.70 -19.17 11.09
C ALA A 282 31.65 -18.57 10.13
N ALA A 283 30.40 -18.38 10.56
CA ALA A 283 29.31 -17.94 9.68
C ALA A 283 29.22 -16.41 9.53
N SER A 284 30.30 -15.74 9.10
CA SER A 284 30.25 -14.30 8.79
C SER A 284 29.73 -13.99 7.38
N ARG A 285 29.58 -15.00 6.52
CA ARG A 285 29.02 -14.87 5.16
C ARG A 285 28.21 -16.11 4.80
N LEU A 286 26.94 -15.92 4.44
CA LEU A 286 26.11 -16.99 3.91
C LEU A 286 26.49 -17.26 2.44
N PRO A 287 26.49 -18.52 1.99
CA PRO A 287 26.75 -18.86 0.60
C PRO A 287 25.68 -18.25 -0.32
N ALA A 288 26.04 -18.02 -1.59
CA ALA A 288 25.08 -17.64 -2.63
C ALA A 288 23.92 -18.64 -2.69
N VAL A 289 22.76 -18.20 -3.22
CA VAL A 289 21.53 -19.00 -3.33
C VAL A 289 21.82 -20.30 -4.10
N SER A 290 22.08 -21.36 -3.35
CA SER A 290 22.47 -22.69 -3.81
C SER A 290 21.85 -23.74 -2.88
N ASP A 291 22.03 -25.01 -3.19
CA ASP A 291 21.55 -26.11 -2.33
C ASP A 291 22.11 -26.02 -0.88
N ALA A 292 23.22 -25.29 -0.69
CA ALA A 292 23.82 -25.03 0.62
C ALA A 292 23.17 -23.88 1.41
N LEU A 293 22.26 -23.09 0.81
CA LEU A 293 21.62 -21.96 1.48
C LEU A 293 20.76 -22.39 2.67
N VAL A 294 19.98 -23.46 2.54
CA VAL A 294 19.13 -23.96 3.64
C VAL A 294 19.98 -24.46 4.82
N PRO A 295 20.99 -25.33 4.63
CA PRO A 295 21.94 -25.68 5.69
C PRO A 295 22.63 -24.49 6.33
N ALA A 296 23.05 -23.49 5.53
CA ALA A 296 23.74 -22.31 6.04
C ALA A 296 22.82 -21.38 6.85
N VAL A 297 21.57 -21.19 6.41
CA VAL A 297 20.51 -20.50 7.17
C VAL A 297 20.26 -21.21 8.49
N LEU A 298 20.12 -22.54 8.48
CA LEU A 298 19.92 -23.34 9.70
C LEU A 298 21.12 -23.26 10.66
N ALA A 299 22.35 -23.28 10.13
CA ALA A 299 23.57 -23.11 10.93
C ALA A 299 23.68 -21.70 11.54
N TRP A 300 23.31 -20.68 10.77
CA TRP A 300 23.35 -19.28 11.21
C TRP A 300 22.28 -18.95 12.26
N CYS A 301 21.09 -19.54 12.16
CA CYS A 301 20.03 -19.43 13.18
C CYS A 301 20.42 -20.00 14.57
N LEU A 302 21.47 -20.82 14.67
CA LEU A 302 21.97 -21.35 15.94
C LEU A 302 23.00 -20.42 16.61
N GLY A 303 23.58 -19.49 15.85
CA GLY A 303 24.67 -18.64 16.34
C GLY A 303 24.20 -17.29 16.91
N LYS A 304 23.10 -16.72 16.40
CA LYS A 304 22.60 -15.41 16.86
C LYS A 304 21.09 -15.22 16.60
N ASP A 305 20.44 -14.47 17.50
CA ASP A 305 19.12 -13.84 17.34
C ASP A 305 19.14 -12.81 16.18
N VAL A 306 19.31 -13.23 14.93
CA VAL A 306 19.43 -12.28 13.82
C VAL A 306 18.36 -12.55 12.79
N GLY A 307 17.57 -11.51 12.58
CA GLY A 307 16.35 -11.56 11.81
C GLY A 307 16.48 -11.36 10.30
N HIS A 308 17.67 -10.97 9.85
CA HIS A 308 17.89 -10.38 8.54
C HIS A 308 19.11 -11.02 7.88
N ILE A 309 18.90 -11.64 6.73
CA ILE A 309 19.93 -12.31 5.95
C ILE A 309 20.16 -11.51 4.67
N HIS A 310 21.37 -10.97 4.52
CA HIS A 310 21.86 -10.41 3.26
C HIS A 310 22.69 -11.47 2.54
N LEU A 311 22.32 -11.73 1.29
CA LEU A 311 22.98 -12.69 0.42
C LEU A 311 23.92 -11.93 -0.54
N PRO A 312 25.08 -12.53 -0.88
CA PRO A 312 26.04 -11.93 -1.79
C PRO A 312 25.50 -11.77 -3.22
#